data_AF-A0AAW3EIX7-F1
#
_entry.id   AF-A0AAW3EIX7-F1
#
_cell.length_a   1.000
_cell.length_b   1.000
_cell.length_c   1.000
_cell.angle_alpha   90.00
_cell.angle_beta   90.00
_cell.angle_gamma   90.00
#
_symmetry.space_group_name_H-M   'P 1'
#
loop_
_entity.id
_entity.type
_entity.pdbx_description
1 polymer ?
#
loop_
_entity_poly.entity_id
_entity_poly.type
_entity_poly.pdbx_seq_one_letter_code
_entity_poly.pdbx_strand_id
1 'polypeptide(L)'
;MSLSDIGKSICDHLASASIDKEVEEIEMFLKIIDEGNDREEVNLAIDNLLSRCHIRWLGDYYIEGITYQEWNKLISKFRRSLNKLKNK
;
A
#
# COMPACT_ATOMS: atom_id res chain seq x y z
N MET A 1 12.79 4.10 -4.60
CA MET A 1 11.46 4.55 -4.16
C MET A 1 11.35 4.28 -2.68
N SER A 2 10.98 5.32 -1.93
CA SER A 2 10.58 5.24 -0.53
C SER A 2 9.28 4.42 -0.39
N LEU A 3 8.86 4.13 0.85
CA LEU A 3 7.56 3.50 1.09
C LEU A 3 6.43 4.39 0.55
N SER A 4 6.49 5.70 0.84
CA SER A 4 5.50 6.69 0.43
C SER A 4 5.43 6.86 -1.10
N ASP A 5 6.57 6.78 -1.82
CA ASP A 5 6.57 6.79 -3.29
C ASP A 5 5.81 5.60 -3.88
N ILE A 6 6.03 4.40 -3.31
CA ILE A 6 5.36 3.18 -3.77
C ILE A 6 3.88 3.22 -3.42
N GLY A 7 3.55 3.68 -2.21
CA GLY A 7 2.18 3.85 -1.74
C GLY A 7 1.39 4.82 -2.61
N LYS A 8 2.00 5.97 -2.95
CA LYS A 8 1.41 6.95 -3.86
C LYS A 8 1.15 6.37 -5.24
N SER A 9 2.11 5.63 -5.82
CA SER A 9 1.91 4.97 -7.11
C SER A 9 0.76 3.95 -7.08
N ILE A 10 0.57 3.23 -5.97
CA ILE A 10 -0.59 2.34 -5.78
C ILE A 10 -1.89 3.15 -5.76
N CYS A 11 -1.92 4.26 -5.01
CA CYS A 11 -3.09 5.14 -4.92
C CYS A 11 -3.45 5.77 -6.26
N ASP A 12 -2.48 6.26 -7.04
CA ASP A 12 -2.70 6.85 -8.36
C ASP A 12 -3.39 5.84 -9.32
N HIS A 13 -2.97 4.58 -9.26
CA HIS A 13 -3.57 3.48 -10.03
C HIS A 13 -5.00 3.16 -9.57
N LEU A 14 -5.24 3.07 -8.26
CA LEU A 14 -6.56 2.80 -7.69
C LEU A 14 -7.54 3.95 -7.98
N ALA A 15 -7.11 5.21 -7.86
CA ALA A 15 -7.89 6.39 -8.18
C ALA A 15 -8.27 6.43 -9.67
N SER A 16 -7.32 6.08 -10.55
CA SER A 16 -7.59 5.96 -11.99
C SER A 16 -8.64 4.88 -12.31
N ALA A 17 -8.73 3.84 -11.48
CA ALA A 17 -9.75 2.79 -11.56
C ALA A 17 -11.03 3.09 -10.76
N SER A 18 -11.17 4.31 -10.20
CA SER A 18 -12.29 4.74 -9.35
C SER A 18 -12.51 3.86 -8.10
N ILE A 19 -11.42 3.37 -7.51
CA ILE A 19 -11.42 2.58 -6.27
C ILE A 19 -11.07 3.51 -5.09
N ASP A 20 -11.83 4.59 -4.95
CA ASP A 20 -11.48 5.72 -4.06
C ASP A 20 -11.41 5.32 -2.58
N LYS A 21 -12.26 4.38 -2.15
CA LYS A 21 -12.25 3.88 -0.76
C LYS A 21 -10.90 3.27 -0.38
N GLU A 22 -10.29 2.49 -1.27
CA GLU A 22 -8.99 1.88 -1.00
C GLU A 22 -7.87 2.92 -1.01
N VAL A 23 -8.00 3.96 -1.85
CA VAL A 23 -7.08 5.11 -1.86
C VAL A 23 -7.10 5.79 -0.50
N GLU A 24 -8.28 6.18 -0.01
CA GLU A 24 -8.44 6.87 1.29
C GLU A 24 -7.84 6.04 2.44
N GLU A 25 -8.13 4.74 2.49
CA GLU A 25 -7.62 3.86 3.54
C GLU A 25 -6.09 3.72 3.47
N ILE A 26 -5.52 3.54 2.28
CA ILE A 26 -4.07 3.40 2.11
C ILE A 26 -3.35 4.69 2.49
N GLU A 27 -3.85 5.85 2.02
CA GLU A 27 -3.27 7.15 2.35
C GLU A 27 -3.30 7.43 3.85
N MET A 28 -4.42 7.08 4.52
CA MET A 28 -4.54 7.21 5.98
C MET A 28 -3.45 6.41 6.71
N PHE A 29 -3.22 5.14 6.36
CA PHE A 29 -2.19 4.34 7.02
C PHE A 29 -0.77 4.79 6.67
N LEU A 30 -0.53 5.25 5.45
CA LEU A 30 0.78 5.83 5.08
C LEU A 30 1.07 7.08 5.91
N LYS A 31 0.07 7.93 6.12
CA LYS A 31 0.19 9.11 6.97
C LYS A 31 0.52 8.74 8.42
N ILE A 32 -0.16 7.73 8.98
CA ILE A 32 0.15 7.22 10.34
C ILE A 32 1.59 6.73 10.41
N ILE A 33 2.09 6.06 9.38
CA ILE A 33 3.48 5.57 9.35
C ILE A 33 4.49 6.73 9.26
N ASP A 34 4.20 7.76 8.47
CA ASP A 34 5.12 8.87 8.22
C ASP A 34 5.14 9.89 9.38
N GLU A 35 4.01 10.10 10.06
CA GLU A 35 3.85 11.10 11.14
C GLU A 35 3.82 10.49 12.56
N GLY A 36 3.64 9.17 12.66
CA GLY A 36 3.44 8.47 13.93
C GLY A 36 4.68 8.49 14.82
N ASN A 37 4.47 8.90 16.08
CA ASN A 37 5.51 8.83 17.12
C ASN A 37 5.34 7.60 18.03
N ASP A 38 4.16 6.96 18.00
CA ASP A 38 3.91 5.73 18.73
C ASP A 38 4.23 4.50 17.86
N ARG A 39 5.11 3.64 18.39
CA ARG A 39 5.56 2.45 17.67
C ARG A 39 4.45 1.41 17.54
N GLU A 40 3.52 1.34 18.49
CA GLU A 40 2.41 0.40 18.44
C GLU A 40 1.41 0.79 17.34
N GLU A 41 1.00 2.06 17.31
CA GLU A 41 0.15 2.63 16.25
C GLU A 41 0.77 2.46 14.84
N VAL A 42 2.06 2.78 14.69
CA VAL A 42 2.78 2.58 13.42
C VAL A 42 2.81 1.11 13.02
N ASN A 43 3.06 0.19 13.94
CA ASN A 43 3.04 -1.25 13.65
C ASN A 43 1.66 -1.75 13.23
N LEU A 44 0.60 -1.27 13.89
CA LEU A 44 -0.79 -1.57 13.51
C LEU A 44 -1.12 -1.05 12.10
N ALA A 45 -0.66 0.15 11.74
CA ALA A 45 -0.82 0.69 10.40
C ALA A 45 -0.06 -0.15 9.35
N ILE A 46 1.17 -0.57 9.66
CA ILE A 46 1.95 -1.47 8.79
C ILE A 46 1.22 -2.80 8.59
N ASP A 47 0.66 -3.39 9.64
CA ASP A 47 -0.07 -4.65 9.55
C ASP A 47 -1.35 -4.55 8.74
N ASN A 48 -2.04 -3.41 8.86
CA ASN A 48 -3.18 -3.08 8.00
C ASN A 48 -2.80 -2.96 6.52
N LEU A 49 -1.66 -2.35 6.19
CA LEU A 49 -1.21 -2.27 4.80
C LEU A 49 -0.71 -3.62 4.27
N LEU A 50 -0.05 -4.43 5.12
CA LEU A 50 0.41 -5.76 4.76
C LEU A 50 -0.76 -6.72 4.44
N SER A 51 -1.87 -6.62 5.17
CA SER A 51 -3.06 -7.44 4.89
C SER A 51 -3.69 -7.08 3.53
N ARG A 52 -3.69 -5.79 3.15
CA ARG A 52 -4.17 -5.29 1.85
C ARG A 52 -3.30 -5.74 0.66
N CYS A 53 -2.01 -6.03 0.89
CA CYS A 53 -1.13 -6.58 -0.15
C CYS A 53 -1.47 -8.01 -0.57
N HIS A 54 -2.50 -8.64 0.01
CA HIS A 54 -2.92 -9.99 -0.33
C HIS A 54 -3.52 -10.08 -1.74
N ILE A 55 -3.36 -11.23 -2.40
CA ILE A 55 -3.85 -11.46 -3.77
C ILE A 55 -5.37 -11.33 -3.90
N ARG A 56 -6.12 -11.59 -2.82
CA ARG A 56 -7.59 -11.43 -2.76
C ARG A 56 -8.05 -10.02 -2.40
N TRP A 57 -7.12 -9.08 -2.27
CA TRP A 57 -7.38 -7.68 -1.98
C TRP A 57 -6.81 -6.86 -3.13
N LEU A 58 -5.71 -6.13 -2.91
CA LEU A 58 -5.11 -5.32 -3.97
C LEU A 58 -4.78 -6.15 -5.21
N GLY A 59 -4.33 -7.39 -5.03
CA GLY A 59 -3.97 -8.26 -6.16
C GLY A 59 -5.14 -8.72 -7.04
N ASP A 60 -6.40 -8.54 -6.62
CA ASP A 60 -7.58 -8.99 -7.37
C ASP A 60 -8.21 -7.86 -8.20
N TYR A 61 -7.83 -6.60 -7.96
CA TYR A 61 -8.35 -5.49 -8.73
C TYR A 61 -7.84 -5.53 -10.17
N TYR A 62 -8.80 -5.39 -11.10
CA TYR A 62 -8.48 -5.00 -12.45
C TYR A 62 -8.23 -3.49 -12.47
N ILE A 63 -7.01 -3.09 -12.81
CA ILE A 63 -6.63 -1.68 -12.92
C ILE A 63 -6.33 -1.39 -14.38
N GLU A 64 -7.12 -0.49 -14.97
CA GLU A 64 -6.92 -0.05 -16.33
C GLU A 64 -5.57 0.68 -16.48
N GLY A 65 -4.85 0.41 -17.57
CA GLY A 65 -3.57 1.07 -17.87
C GLY A 65 -2.33 0.44 -17.22
N ILE A 66 -2.46 -0.66 -16.48
CA ILE A 66 -1.33 -1.45 -15.96
C ILE A 66 -1.58 -2.95 -16.15
N THR A 67 -0.55 -3.71 -16.50
CA THR A 67 -0.72 -5.17 -16.60
C THR A 67 -0.80 -5.82 -15.22
N TYR A 68 -1.48 -6.96 -15.13
CA TYR A 68 -1.55 -7.75 -13.89
C TYR A 68 -0.15 -8.05 -13.31
N GLN A 69 0.84 -8.32 -14.16
CA GLN A 69 2.21 -8.58 -13.72
C GLN A 69 2.89 -7.34 -13.12
N GLU A 70 2.71 -6.18 -13.75
CA GLU A 70 3.26 -4.91 -13.24
C GLU A 70 2.60 -4.51 -11.93
N TRP A 71 1.28 -4.69 -11.84
CA TRP A 71 0.51 -4.43 -10.63
C TRP A 71 0.98 -5.31 -9.46
N ASN A 72 1.07 -6.62 -9.67
CA ASN A 72 1.59 -7.54 -8.65
C ASN A 72 3.05 -7.26 -8.27
N LYS A 73 3.86 -6.79 -9.22
CA LYS A 73 5.24 -6.38 -8.95
C LYS A 73 5.28 -5.11 -8.09
N LEU A 74 4.35 -4.16 -8.29
CA LEU A 74 4.20 -2.96 -7.47
C LEU A 74 3.78 -3.33 -6.05
N ILE A 75 2.74 -4.14 -5.88
CA ILE A 75 2.28 -4.65 -4.58
C ILE A 75 3.40 -5.42 -3.87
N SER A 76 4.15 -6.26 -4.60
CA SER A 76 5.29 -7.01 -4.04
C SER A 76 6.40 -6.10 -3.52
N LYS A 77 6.69 -4.99 -4.22
CA LYS A 77 7.65 -3.98 -3.76
C LYS A 77 7.14 -3.30 -2.50
N PHE A 78 5.85 -2.93 -2.47
CA PHE A 78 5.22 -2.30 -1.32
C PHE A 78 5.31 -3.18 -0.08
N ARG A 79 4.90 -4.44 -0.19
CA ARG A 79 4.99 -5.46 0.87
C ARG A 79 6.42 -5.62 1.40
N ARG A 80 7.42 -5.64 0.53
CA ARG A 80 8.83 -5.73 0.95
C ARG A 80 9.28 -4.50 1.72
N SER A 81 8.86 -3.31 1.32
CA SER A 81 9.16 -2.06 2.03
C SER A 81 8.51 -2.02 3.41
N LEU A 82 7.24 -2.42 3.52
CA LEU A 82 6.51 -2.52 4.79
C LEU A 82 7.20 -3.50 5.76
N ASN A 83 7.56 -4.70 5.29
CA ASN A 83 8.28 -5.68 6.11
C ASN A 83 9.67 -5.19 6.56
N LYS A 84 10.38 -4.42 5.72
CA LYS A 84 11.65 -3.81 6.11
C LYS A 84 11.46 -2.75 7.21
N LEU A 85 10.36 -2.02 7.17
CA LEU A 85 10.05 -1.02 8.19
C LEU A 85 9.64 -1.68 9.51
N LYS A 86 8.79 -2.72 9.46
CA LYS A 86 8.35 -3.47 10.65
C LYS A 86 9.50 -4.10 11.43
N ASN A 87 10.54 -4.55 10.72
CA ASN A 87 11.69 -5.23 11.31
C ASN A 87 12.81 -4.27 11.75
N LYS A 88 12.62 -2.95 11.67
CA LYS A 88 13.50 -1.95 12.26
C LYS A 88 13.06 -1.62 13.69
#